data_AF-A0AA92M3N9-F1
#
_entry.id   AF-A0AA92M3N9-F1
#
_cell.length_a   1.000
_cell.length_b   1.000
_cell.length_c   1.000
_cell.angle_alpha   90.00
_cell.angle_beta   90.00
_cell.angle_gamma   90.00
#
_symmetry.space_group_name_H-M   'P 1'
#
loop_
_entity.id
_entity.type
_entity.pdbx_description
1 polymer ?
#
loop_
_entity_poly.entity_id
_entity_poly.type
_entity_poly.pdbx_seq_one_letter_code
_entity_poly.pdbx_strand_id
1 'polypeptide(L)'
;MIVTPTAVSPLVTSGATTAWRTNSQPVPVDTAATATPAVSVSLGQSATPADARTYAISGRTVAAPAWERQPDDAISSLMAGNLVHGPSGTRFNGLGAAMLKRFGADAGDFSQSLTLAAQGTSASALHTDADNQIKLSIRTASGATVELGLGSQDDGMAVQIKVSGGELTEAERKALVQLSDAFQEAIDGLSAFPPRMALGGLMKFDPAVLSSIDFKAGIKADGKGAINTLEFHADAKSRSVNASGPSGAVKVDVDLSNPAILGDATQQAQAMARYLQQVDAAGSRGRGDKALVSMFKDAFSQMNSDYGVTPPVAGREAPGVIALNAGDHSLLSGLADFNASMVQPPVSSNPMRPEEVDTFSYKLSQSTSVTGKDPRNRNIHQDQQAQLSASFHRPLTPEVSLLLTASKESQFYEYVRIDDQARASADITYEDGKRIGATVEQSASESIRVQRYLMGKLASDTTTPLERKRVSDVRLLLSSVEKAERSHEPEDARRRDQALAVAASLAVLPDRPGALPRGYGETVYRPQPAG
;
A
#
# COMPACT_ATOMS: atom_id res chain seq x y z
N MET A 1 -1.72 26.80 52.98
CA MET A 1 -1.50 25.85 54.10
C MET A 1 -2.04 24.51 53.60
N ILE A 2 -1.26 23.75 52.79
CA ILE A 2 -0.40 22.62 53.21
C ILE A 2 -1.16 21.78 54.26
N VAL A 3 -1.58 20.54 53.97
CA VAL A 3 -0.76 19.32 54.05
C VAL A 3 -1.51 18.16 53.35
N THR A 4 -0.86 17.46 52.42
CA THR A 4 -1.01 16.00 52.15
C THR A 4 -0.17 15.23 53.19
N PRO A 5 -0.52 13.99 53.63
CA PRO A 5 -0.05 12.81 52.86
C PRO A 5 -0.80 11.45 53.05
N THR A 6 -0.51 10.55 52.10
CA THR A 6 -0.26 9.07 52.17
C THR A 6 -1.25 8.05 52.76
N ALA A 7 -1.76 7.21 51.84
CA ALA A 7 -1.58 5.74 51.68
C ALA A 7 -1.64 4.77 52.88
N VAL A 8 -2.56 3.79 52.77
CA VAL A 8 -2.34 2.38 53.20
C VAL A 8 -3.25 1.42 52.40
N SER A 9 -2.68 0.34 51.88
CA SER A 9 -3.40 -0.89 51.50
C SER A 9 -3.47 -1.84 52.72
N PRO A 10 -4.40 -2.81 52.71
CA PRO A 10 -4.01 -4.16 53.11
C PRO A 10 -4.47 -5.27 52.17
N LEU A 11 -3.61 -6.27 52.09
CA LEU A 11 -3.74 -7.59 51.48
C LEU A 11 -4.49 -8.52 52.46
N VAL A 12 -5.35 -9.42 51.96
CA VAL A 12 -5.90 -10.54 52.73
C VAL A 12 -5.21 -11.83 52.27
N THR A 13 -4.68 -12.56 53.24
CA THR A 13 -4.05 -13.88 53.11
C THR A 13 -4.80 -14.90 53.98
N SER A 14 -4.94 -16.13 53.50
CA SER A 14 -5.08 -17.35 54.30
C SER A 14 -4.74 -18.51 53.35
N GLY A 15 -3.65 -19.29 53.49
CA GLY A 15 -3.14 -20.03 54.67
C GLY A 15 -3.70 -21.47 54.58
N ALA A 16 -2.97 -22.59 54.58
CA ALA A 16 -1.86 -23.06 55.43
C ALA A 16 -1.25 -24.36 54.79
N THR A 17 0.07 -24.55 54.61
CA THR A 17 1.13 -25.13 55.51
C THR A 17 0.84 -26.56 55.99
N THR A 18 1.77 -27.55 56.02
CA THR A 18 3.08 -27.60 56.74
C THR A 18 3.79 -28.94 56.37
N ALA A 19 5.01 -29.00 55.80
CA ALA A 19 6.37 -29.21 56.39
C ALA A 19 6.50 -30.31 57.50
N TRP A 20 7.51 -31.20 57.57
CA TRP A 20 8.97 -30.97 57.64
C TRP A 20 9.85 -32.25 57.54
N ARG A 21 11.15 -32.04 57.21
CA ARG A 21 12.43 -32.65 57.71
C ARG A 21 13.29 -33.49 56.75
N THR A 22 14.60 -33.21 56.83
CA THR A 22 15.78 -33.81 56.18
C THR A 22 16.52 -34.77 57.13
N ASN A 23 17.08 -35.91 56.66
CA ASN A 23 18.53 -36.28 56.70
C ASN A 23 18.84 -37.76 56.32
N SER A 24 19.96 -37.97 55.57
CA SER A 24 20.93 -39.11 55.53
C SER A 24 20.61 -40.52 54.90
N GLN A 25 21.54 -40.97 54.02
CA GLN A 25 21.73 -42.25 53.25
C GLN A 25 21.98 -43.55 54.10
N PRO A 26 22.19 -44.80 53.57
CA PRO A 26 22.27 -45.34 52.16
C PRO A 26 21.48 -46.66 51.81
N VAL A 27 21.33 -46.90 50.49
CA VAL A 27 21.21 -48.11 49.60
C VAL A 27 20.84 -49.50 50.16
N PRO A 28 19.98 -50.26 49.44
CA PRO A 28 20.43 -51.51 48.78
C PRO A 28 20.09 -51.59 47.28
N VAL A 29 20.85 -52.46 46.62
CA VAL A 29 21.03 -52.67 45.17
C VAL A 29 20.03 -53.72 44.65
N ASP A 30 19.39 -53.50 43.49
CA ASP A 30 19.34 -54.49 42.39
C ASP A 30 18.66 -53.95 41.09
N THR A 31 19.50 -53.84 40.05
CA THR A 31 19.37 -54.32 38.65
C THR A 31 18.21 -53.93 37.71
N ALA A 32 18.60 -53.09 36.73
CA ALA A 32 18.31 -53.07 35.27
C ALA A 32 16.90 -52.79 34.69
N ALA A 33 16.78 -51.62 34.04
CA ALA A 33 16.30 -51.49 32.66
C ALA A 33 16.90 -50.22 32.02
N THR A 34 17.89 -50.39 31.16
CA THR A 34 18.55 -49.30 30.42
C THR A 34 17.62 -48.83 29.30
N ALA A 35 17.18 -47.57 29.35
CA ALA A 35 16.51 -46.91 28.23
C ALA A 35 17.52 -46.69 27.10
N THR A 36 17.25 -47.25 25.93
CA THR A 36 18.01 -47.00 24.69
C THR A 36 17.63 -45.63 24.11
N PRO A 37 18.59 -44.72 23.87
CA PRO A 37 18.32 -43.52 23.09
C PRO A 37 18.19 -43.87 21.61
N ALA A 38 16.99 -43.74 21.05
CA ALA A 38 16.75 -43.85 19.62
C ALA A 38 17.07 -42.51 18.95
N VAL A 39 18.35 -42.25 18.65
CA VAL A 39 18.88 -41.54 17.46
C VAL A 39 20.41 -41.63 17.56
N SER A 40 21.05 -42.31 16.61
CA SER A 40 22.46 -42.11 16.30
C SER A 40 22.57 -41.59 14.87
N VAL A 41 23.34 -40.51 14.68
CA VAL A 41 23.66 -39.94 13.37
C VAL A 41 25.13 -40.20 13.12
N SER A 42 25.45 -41.02 12.11
CA SER A 42 26.81 -41.11 11.57
C SER A 42 26.87 -40.33 10.27
N LEU A 43 27.73 -39.30 10.22
CA LEU A 43 28.12 -38.66 8.97
C LEU A 43 29.45 -39.29 8.51
N GLY A 44 29.47 -39.82 7.29
CA GLY A 44 30.71 -40.23 6.62
C GLY A 44 30.83 -41.70 6.25
N GLN A 45 29.82 -42.32 5.66
CA GLN A 45 30.00 -43.56 4.88
C GLN A 45 29.17 -43.54 3.58
N SER A 46 29.83 -43.90 2.48
CA SER A 46 29.24 -44.03 1.16
C SER A 46 28.26 -45.21 1.13
N ALA A 47 26.97 -44.94 0.87
CA ALA A 47 25.94 -45.97 0.83
C ALA A 47 26.03 -46.82 -0.45
N THR A 48 26.01 -48.14 -0.29
CA THR A 48 25.82 -49.11 -1.39
C THR A 48 24.33 -49.28 -1.73
N PRO A 49 23.97 -49.76 -2.93
CA PRO A 49 22.63 -49.62 -3.51
C PRO A 49 21.49 -50.41 -2.82
N ALA A 50 21.78 -51.16 -1.76
CA ALA A 50 20.80 -52.02 -1.09
C ALA A 50 20.11 -51.34 0.12
N ASP A 51 20.68 -50.27 0.67
CA ASP A 51 20.13 -49.57 1.85
C ASP A 51 19.15 -48.44 1.50
N ALA A 52 18.89 -48.20 0.20
CA ALA A 52 17.98 -47.16 -0.29
C ALA A 52 16.49 -47.56 -0.28
N ARG A 53 16.07 -48.56 0.52
CA ARG A 53 14.69 -49.09 0.49
C ARG A 53 13.90 -48.98 1.80
N THR A 54 14.37 -48.23 2.80
CA THR A 54 13.66 -48.14 4.10
C THR A 54 12.78 -46.89 4.25
N TYR A 55 12.74 -45.99 3.27
CA TYR A 55 11.84 -44.83 3.25
C TYR A 55 11.13 -44.69 1.89
N ALA A 56 10.47 -45.74 1.43
CA ALA A 56 9.49 -45.61 0.36
C ALA A 56 8.12 -45.31 1.00
N ILE A 57 7.62 -44.08 0.81
CA ILE A 57 6.19 -43.80 0.99
C ILE A 57 5.48 -44.60 -0.10
N SER A 58 4.91 -45.74 0.27
CA SER A 58 4.09 -46.56 -0.62
C SER A 58 2.94 -45.74 -1.19
N GLY A 59 2.92 -45.54 -2.52
CA GLY A 59 1.70 -45.16 -3.25
C GLY A 59 1.79 -43.99 -4.24
N ARG A 60 2.90 -43.25 -4.34
CA ARG A 60 3.07 -42.24 -5.39
C ARG A 60 4.43 -42.40 -6.05
N THR A 61 4.48 -43.00 -7.24
CA THR A 61 5.62 -42.86 -8.13
C THR A 61 5.67 -41.39 -8.56
N VAL A 62 6.34 -40.54 -7.77
CA VAL A 62 6.63 -39.18 -8.19
C VAL A 62 7.58 -39.32 -9.37
N ALA A 63 7.09 -39.01 -10.57
CA ALA A 63 7.92 -39.01 -11.76
C ALA A 63 9.17 -38.16 -11.49
N ALA A 64 10.34 -38.66 -11.88
CA ALA A 64 11.58 -37.91 -11.70
C ALA A 64 11.42 -36.53 -12.37
N PRO A 65 11.78 -35.43 -11.69
CA PRO A 65 11.71 -34.11 -12.29
C PRO A 65 12.57 -34.03 -13.55
N ALA A 66 12.03 -33.46 -14.62
CA ALA A 66 12.77 -33.08 -15.81
C ALA A 66 13.25 -31.63 -15.68
N TRP A 67 14.56 -31.45 -15.82
CA TRP A 67 15.25 -30.17 -15.71
C TRP A 67 15.70 -29.66 -17.09
N GLU A 68 15.70 -28.34 -17.29
CA GLU A 68 16.25 -27.71 -18.50
C GLU A 68 17.76 -27.89 -18.62
N ARG A 69 18.47 -27.72 -17.50
CA ARG A 69 19.93 -27.90 -17.38
C ARG A 69 20.25 -28.70 -16.11
N GLN A 70 21.45 -29.26 -16.04
CA GLN A 70 21.89 -29.99 -14.83
C GLN A 70 21.73 -29.11 -13.58
N PRO A 71 21.06 -29.58 -12.51
CA PRO A 71 20.75 -28.76 -11.33
C PRO A 71 21.91 -28.78 -10.32
N ASP A 72 22.97 -28.04 -10.59
CA ASP A 72 24.18 -27.95 -9.75
C ASP A 72 24.33 -26.63 -8.98
N ASP A 73 23.24 -25.86 -8.87
CA ASP A 73 23.23 -24.53 -8.28
C ASP A 73 22.16 -24.34 -7.16
N ALA A 74 22.30 -23.23 -6.42
CA ALA A 74 21.42 -22.90 -5.30
C ALA A 74 19.97 -22.55 -5.74
N ILE A 75 19.79 -21.94 -6.92
CA ILE A 75 18.46 -21.62 -7.46
C ILE A 75 17.74 -22.92 -7.82
N SER A 76 18.42 -23.86 -8.48
CA SER A 76 17.87 -25.19 -8.76
C SER A 76 17.46 -25.93 -7.48
N SER A 77 18.26 -25.83 -6.41
CA SER A 77 17.91 -26.43 -5.11
C SER A 77 16.63 -25.82 -4.50
N LEU A 78 16.47 -24.49 -4.59
CA LEU A 78 15.26 -23.80 -4.13
C LEU A 78 14.03 -24.16 -4.99
N MET A 79 14.19 -24.24 -6.32
CA MET A 79 13.12 -24.65 -7.23
C MET A 79 12.60 -26.05 -6.89
N ALA A 80 13.49 -27.01 -6.62
CA ALA A 80 13.12 -28.36 -6.23
C ALA A 80 12.30 -28.37 -4.93
N GLY A 81 12.76 -27.62 -3.90
CA GLY A 81 12.04 -27.51 -2.63
C GLY A 81 10.66 -26.87 -2.78
N ASN A 82 10.57 -25.77 -3.53
CA ASN A 82 9.32 -25.04 -3.72
C ASN A 82 8.28 -25.83 -4.52
N LEU A 83 8.72 -26.64 -5.50
CA LEU A 83 7.80 -27.49 -6.27
C LEU A 83 7.16 -28.58 -5.40
N VAL A 84 7.91 -29.14 -4.45
CA VAL A 84 7.43 -30.23 -3.57
C VAL A 84 6.53 -29.70 -2.44
N HIS A 85 6.80 -28.50 -1.92
CA HIS A 85 6.23 -28.05 -0.65
C HIS A 85 5.22 -26.89 -0.74
N GLY A 86 4.97 -26.29 -1.92
CA GLY A 86 4.05 -25.15 -2.06
C GLY A 86 2.86 -25.39 -3.02
N PRO A 87 1.69 -24.75 -2.79
CA PRO A 87 0.70 -24.52 -3.85
C PRO A 87 1.27 -23.61 -4.94
N SER A 88 0.85 -23.75 -6.20
CA SER A 88 1.48 -23.10 -7.37
C SER A 88 1.63 -21.57 -7.25
N GLY A 89 0.69 -20.88 -6.60
CA GLY A 89 0.76 -19.42 -6.37
C GLY A 89 1.79 -18.95 -5.33
N THR A 90 2.41 -19.84 -4.54
CA THR A 90 3.34 -19.49 -3.45
C THR A 90 4.71 -20.15 -3.59
N ARG A 91 5.03 -20.71 -4.76
CA ARG A 91 6.29 -21.46 -5.01
C ARG A 91 7.51 -20.57 -5.23
N PHE A 92 7.45 -19.29 -4.87
CA PHE A 92 8.52 -18.33 -5.13
C PHE A 92 9.41 -18.03 -3.91
N ASN A 93 9.29 -18.83 -2.85
CA ASN A 93 10.02 -18.61 -1.61
C ASN A 93 11.54 -18.63 -1.84
N GLY A 94 12.21 -17.54 -1.46
CA GLY A 94 13.65 -17.36 -1.57
C GLY A 94 14.21 -17.19 -3.00
N LEU A 95 13.40 -17.44 -4.04
CA LEU A 95 13.87 -17.40 -5.43
C LEU A 95 14.19 -15.97 -5.88
N GLY A 96 13.36 -14.98 -5.55
CA GLY A 96 13.61 -13.58 -5.92
C GLY A 96 14.93 -13.07 -5.31
N ALA A 97 15.14 -13.33 -4.03
CA ALA A 97 16.40 -12.96 -3.37
C ALA A 97 17.62 -13.69 -3.97
N ALA A 98 17.51 -14.99 -4.25
CA ALA A 98 18.60 -15.77 -4.81
C ALA A 98 19.02 -15.28 -6.21
N MET A 99 18.05 -14.90 -7.06
CA MET A 99 18.33 -14.37 -8.39
C MET A 99 19.14 -13.07 -8.34
N LEU A 100 18.78 -12.13 -7.46
CA LEU A 100 19.52 -10.88 -7.32
C LEU A 100 20.87 -11.06 -6.60
N LYS A 101 20.96 -11.98 -5.64
CA LYS A 101 22.23 -12.32 -4.95
C LYS A 101 23.27 -12.93 -5.90
N ARG A 102 22.85 -13.58 -6.99
CA ARG A 102 23.76 -14.16 -7.99
C ARG A 102 24.69 -13.12 -8.60
N PHE A 103 24.26 -11.87 -8.78
CA PHE A 103 25.09 -10.77 -9.31
C PHE A 103 26.33 -10.45 -8.46
N GLY A 104 26.41 -10.95 -7.22
CA GLY A 104 27.64 -10.87 -6.41
C GLY A 104 28.76 -11.79 -6.88
N ALA A 105 28.45 -12.84 -7.65
CA ALA A 105 29.43 -13.83 -8.14
C ALA A 105 29.41 -14.00 -9.67
N ASP A 106 28.25 -13.87 -10.30
CA ASP A 106 28.05 -14.04 -11.73
C ASP A 106 27.00 -13.04 -12.26
N ALA A 107 27.40 -12.22 -13.23
CA ALA A 107 26.58 -11.17 -13.82
C ALA A 107 25.98 -11.56 -15.19
N GLY A 108 26.13 -12.81 -15.62
CA GLY A 108 25.60 -13.30 -16.89
C GLY A 108 24.14 -13.76 -16.82
N ASP A 109 23.61 -14.20 -17.96
CA ASP A 109 22.27 -14.76 -18.07
C ASP A 109 22.12 -16.08 -17.27
N PHE A 110 20.87 -16.41 -16.93
CA PHE A 110 20.51 -17.69 -16.31
C PHE A 110 19.11 -18.11 -16.75
N SER A 111 18.92 -19.39 -17.05
CA SER A 111 17.61 -19.97 -17.38
C SER A 111 17.51 -21.37 -16.80
N GLN A 112 16.49 -21.64 -16.01
CA GLN A 112 16.23 -22.97 -15.49
C GLN A 112 14.73 -23.20 -15.45
N SER A 113 14.32 -24.41 -15.78
CA SER A 113 12.94 -24.85 -15.59
C SER A 113 12.91 -26.29 -15.10
N LEU A 114 11.83 -26.59 -14.38
CA LEU A 114 11.60 -27.83 -13.68
C LEU A 114 10.17 -28.28 -13.94
N THR A 115 9.99 -29.47 -14.48
CA THR A 115 8.66 -30.09 -14.72
C THR A 115 8.58 -31.47 -14.09
N LEU A 116 7.39 -31.85 -13.62
CA LEU A 116 7.10 -33.23 -13.26
C LEU A 116 6.70 -33.98 -14.53
N ALA A 117 7.48 -34.99 -14.93
CA ALA A 117 7.45 -35.63 -16.25
C ALA A 117 6.13 -36.34 -16.67
N ALA A 118 5.04 -36.21 -15.90
CA ALA A 118 3.75 -36.84 -16.16
C ALA A 118 2.77 -35.97 -16.99
N GLN A 119 3.11 -34.70 -17.27
CA GLN A 119 2.21 -33.74 -17.92
C GLN A 119 2.98 -32.97 -19.01
N GLY A 120 2.39 -32.86 -20.20
CA GLY A 120 3.03 -32.43 -21.45
C GLY A 120 3.36 -30.94 -21.57
N THR A 121 3.71 -30.27 -20.48
CA THR A 121 4.08 -28.84 -20.50
C THR A 121 5.50 -28.68 -21.02
N SER A 122 5.67 -27.90 -22.10
CA SER A 122 7.02 -27.54 -22.55
C SER A 122 7.72 -26.68 -21.50
N ALA A 123 8.92 -27.07 -21.09
CA ALA A 123 9.83 -26.31 -20.23
C ALA A 123 9.99 -24.84 -20.68
N SER A 124 10.03 -24.60 -22.00
CA SER A 124 10.12 -23.25 -22.56
C SER A 124 8.87 -22.38 -22.36
N ALA A 125 7.68 -22.99 -22.29
CA ALA A 125 6.42 -22.25 -22.10
C ALA A 125 6.32 -21.70 -20.67
N LEU A 126 6.93 -22.37 -19.68
CA LEU A 126 6.92 -21.91 -18.28
C LEU A 126 7.57 -20.53 -18.08
N HIS A 127 8.51 -20.16 -18.95
CA HIS A 127 9.17 -18.85 -18.89
C HIS A 127 8.27 -17.69 -19.33
N THR A 128 7.21 -17.96 -20.11
CA THR A 128 6.42 -16.93 -20.80
C THR A 128 4.92 -17.00 -20.58
N ASP A 129 4.37 -18.19 -20.35
CA ASP A 129 2.93 -18.49 -20.34
C ASP A 129 2.48 -19.30 -19.09
N ALA A 130 3.26 -19.32 -18.02
CA ALA A 130 2.86 -19.96 -16.77
C ALA A 130 1.62 -19.29 -16.13
N ASP A 131 0.83 -20.07 -15.40
CA ASP A 131 -0.38 -19.62 -14.66
C ASP A 131 -0.08 -18.46 -13.69
N ASN A 132 1.07 -18.51 -13.03
CA ASN A 132 1.56 -17.47 -12.15
C ASN A 132 2.90 -16.96 -12.68
N GLN A 133 3.03 -15.64 -12.82
CA GLN A 133 4.21 -14.98 -13.35
C GLN A 133 4.60 -13.78 -12.48
N ILE A 134 5.89 -13.65 -12.23
CA ILE A 134 6.49 -12.44 -11.67
C ILE A 134 7.63 -12.02 -12.58
N LYS A 135 7.69 -10.72 -12.90
CA LYS A 135 8.75 -10.11 -13.71
C LYS A 135 9.28 -8.89 -12.97
N LEU A 136 10.60 -8.74 -12.92
CA LEU A 136 11.29 -7.55 -12.44
C LEU A 136 12.24 -7.08 -13.53
N SER A 137 12.11 -5.85 -13.98
CA SER A 137 13.03 -5.21 -14.91
C SER A 137 13.71 -4.04 -14.22
N ILE A 138 15.04 -4.00 -14.27
CA ILE A 138 15.85 -2.96 -13.65
C ILE A 138 16.71 -2.34 -14.74
N ARG A 139 16.56 -1.04 -14.95
CA ARG A 139 17.43 -0.28 -15.85
C ARG A 139 18.51 0.40 -15.02
N THR A 140 19.76 0.29 -15.45
CA THR A 140 20.89 0.88 -14.75
C THR A 140 21.33 2.21 -15.38
N ALA A 141 22.09 3.01 -14.62
CA ALA A 141 22.60 4.29 -15.10
C ALA A 141 23.58 4.16 -16.28
N SER A 142 24.30 3.03 -16.40
CA SER A 142 25.15 2.73 -17.56
C SER A 142 24.37 2.36 -18.83
N GLY A 143 23.06 2.11 -18.73
CA GLY A 143 22.20 1.72 -19.83
C GLY A 143 21.93 0.21 -19.93
N ALA A 144 22.54 -0.61 -19.06
CA ALA A 144 22.20 -2.02 -18.97
C ALA A 144 20.77 -2.23 -18.45
N THR A 145 20.14 -3.32 -18.87
CA THR A 145 18.80 -3.75 -18.45
C THR A 145 18.89 -5.18 -17.94
N VAL A 146 18.43 -5.39 -16.71
CA VAL A 146 18.38 -6.69 -16.04
C VAL A 146 16.92 -7.12 -15.93
N GLU A 147 16.55 -8.20 -16.60
CA GLU A 147 15.22 -8.78 -16.57
C GLU A 147 15.24 -10.09 -15.78
N LEU A 148 14.38 -10.19 -14.77
CA LEU A 148 14.17 -11.36 -13.95
C LEU A 148 12.75 -11.87 -14.19
N GLY A 149 12.60 -13.17 -14.44
CA GLY A 149 11.32 -13.83 -14.64
C GLY A 149 11.18 -15.04 -13.72
N LEU A 150 10.00 -15.18 -13.11
CA LEU A 150 9.58 -16.34 -12.35
C LEU A 150 8.24 -16.83 -12.91
N GLY A 151 8.16 -18.11 -13.22
CA GLY A 151 6.94 -18.77 -13.70
C GLY A 151 6.60 -19.96 -12.81
N SER A 152 5.32 -20.14 -12.48
CA SER A 152 4.86 -21.35 -11.80
C SER A 152 3.45 -21.76 -12.21
N GLN A 153 3.28 -23.07 -12.35
CA GLN A 153 2.00 -23.75 -12.54
C GLN A 153 1.99 -25.06 -11.74
N ASP A 154 0.93 -25.86 -11.88
CA ASP A 154 0.67 -27.02 -11.02
C ASP A 154 1.80 -28.07 -11.03
N ASP A 155 2.38 -28.33 -12.20
CA ASP A 155 3.39 -29.38 -12.46
C ASP A 155 4.78 -28.81 -12.81
N GLY A 156 4.96 -27.49 -12.79
CA GLY A 156 6.22 -26.90 -13.23
C GLY A 156 6.53 -25.49 -12.73
N MET A 157 7.82 -25.15 -12.83
CA MET A 157 8.38 -23.86 -12.44
C MET A 157 9.50 -23.44 -13.40
N ALA A 158 9.68 -22.13 -13.55
CA ALA A 158 10.76 -21.56 -14.33
C ALA A 158 11.35 -20.31 -13.66
N VAL A 159 12.64 -20.12 -13.87
CA VAL A 159 13.42 -18.96 -13.43
C VAL A 159 14.27 -18.48 -14.60
N GLN A 160 14.26 -17.18 -14.86
CA GLN A 160 15.06 -16.56 -15.91
C GLN A 160 15.70 -15.27 -15.42
N ILE A 161 16.97 -15.06 -15.75
CA ILE A 161 17.73 -13.82 -15.59
C ILE A 161 18.33 -13.51 -16.95
N LYS A 162 18.13 -12.28 -17.43
CA LYS A 162 18.71 -11.80 -18.67
C LYS A 162 19.32 -10.42 -18.46
N VAL A 163 20.55 -10.23 -18.92
CA VAL A 163 21.25 -8.96 -18.91
C VAL A 163 21.48 -8.52 -20.35
N SER A 164 21.04 -7.31 -20.67
CA SER A 164 21.16 -6.76 -22.02
C SER A 164 21.47 -5.27 -22.00
N GLY A 165 21.83 -4.69 -23.15
CA GLY A 165 22.04 -3.24 -23.29
C GLY A 165 23.35 -2.70 -22.70
N GLY A 166 24.22 -3.55 -22.14
CA GLY A 166 25.54 -3.16 -21.63
C GLY A 166 26.09 -4.17 -20.61
N GLU A 167 27.30 -3.90 -20.10
CA GLU A 167 27.88 -4.63 -18.97
C GLU A 167 27.57 -3.93 -17.64
N LEU A 168 27.32 -4.72 -16.60
CA LEU A 168 27.06 -4.18 -15.25
C LEU A 168 28.37 -3.78 -14.56
N THR A 169 28.43 -2.56 -14.06
CA THR A 169 29.51 -2.08 -13.19
C THR A 169 29.45 -2.71 -11.80
N GLU A 170 30.55 -2.63 -11.03
CA GLU A 170 30.58 -3.12 -9.64
C GLU A 170 29.54 -2.43 -8.74
N ALA A 171 29.34 -1.13 -8.92
CA ALA A 171 28.34 -0.37 -8.17
C ALA A 171 26.91 -0.85 -8.49
N GLU A 172 26.61 -1.09 -9.77
CA GLU A 172 25.31 -1.61 -10.21
C GLU A 172 25.08 -3.02 -9.70
N ARG A 173 26.07 -3.92 -9.78
CA ARG A 173 25.97 -5.27 -9.20
C ARG A 173 25.67 -5.24 -7.71
N LYS A 174 26.35 -4.37 -6.96
CA LYS A 174 26.10 -4.20 -5.52
C LYS A 174 24.69 -3.68 -5.25
N ALA A 175 24.20 -2.73 -6.04
CA ALA A 175 22.84 -2.21 -5.91
C ALA A 175 21.78 -3.28 -6.22
N LEU A 176 22.00 -4.13 -7.23
CA LEU A 176 21.14 -5.28 -7.52
C LEU A 176 21.09 -6.26 -6.34
N VAL A 177 22.24 -6.59 -5.75
CA VAL A 177 22.30 -7.45 -4.55
C VAL A 177 21.56 -6.82 -3.36
N GLN A 178 21.65 -5.50 -3.18
CA GLN A 178 20.94 -4.79 -2.10
C GLN A 178 19.41 -4.85 -2.24
N LEU A 179 18.88 -4.96 -3.45
CA LEU A 179 17.45 -5.10 -3.71
C LEU A 179 16.90 -6.52 -3.45
N SER A 180 17.78 -7.51 -3.20
CA SER A 180 17.40 -8.93 -3.10
C SER A 180 16.28 -9.20 -2.08
N ASP A 181 16.42 -8.69 -0.86
CA ASP A 181 15.44 -8.92 0.20
C ASP A 181 14.14 -8.14 -0.09
N ALA A 182 14.22 -6.95 -0.66
CA ALA A 182 13.04 -6.15 -1.06
C ALA A 182 12.23 -6.82 -2.18
N PHE A 183 12.90 -7.39 -3.19
CA PHE A 183 12.22 -8.14 -4.24
C PHE A 183 11.55 -9.39 -3.68
N GLN A 184 12.21 -10.12 -2.79
CA GLN A 184 11.59 -11.26 -2.12
C GLN A 184 10.40 -10.84 -1.26
N GLU A 185 10.50 -9.74 -0.52
CA GLU A 185 9.41 -9.23 0.31
C GLU A 185 8.18 -8.85 -0.54
N ALA A 186 8.38 -8.24 -1.72
CA ALA A 186 7.31 -7.94 -2.66
C ALA A 186 6.58 -9.22 -3.13
N ILE A 187 7.32 -10.30 -3.42
CA ILE A 187 6.78 -11.60 -3.81
C ILE A 187 6.02 -12.25 -2.64
N ASP A 188 6.62 -12.26 -1.46
CA ASP A 188 6.05 -12.87 -0.27
C ASP A 188 4.78 -12.11 0.16
N GLY A 189 4.73 -10.79 0.00
CA GLY A 189 3.55 -9.96 0.27
C GLY A 189 2.33 -10.35 -0.56
N LEU A 190 2.53 -10.68 -1.84
CA LEU A 190 1.45 -11.12 -2.74
C LEU A 190 0.84 -12.47 -2.34
N SER A 191 1.63 -13.33 -1.70
CA SER A 191 1.20 -14.66 -1.22
C SER A 191 0.87 -14.70 0.27
N ALA A 192 0.99 -13.57 0.97
CA ALA A 192 0.65 -13.45 2.38
C ALA A 192 -0.87 -13.60 2.62
N PHE A 193 -1.25 -13.90 3.86
CA PHE A 193 -2.65 -13.95 4.28
C PHE A 193 -2.91 -13.00 5.46
N PRO A 194 -3.65 -11.87 5.27
CA PRO A 194 -4.17 -11.38 3.99
C PRO A 194 -3.06 -10.89 3.05
N PRO A 195 -3.29 -10.90 1.72
CA PRO A 195 -2.33 -10.36 0.75
C PRO A 195 -2.06 -8.88 1.01
N ARG A 196 -0.81 -8.46 0.78
CA ARG A 196 -0.39 -7.06 0.93
C ARG A 196 0.60 -6.68 -0.17
N MET A 197 0.60 -5.41 -0.56
CA MET A 197 1.70 -4.86 -1.36
C MET A 197 2.89 -4.60 -0.44
N ALA A 198 4.09 -5.04 -0.82
CA ALA A 198 5.33 -4.79 -0.08
C ALA A 198 6.41 -4.26 -1.04
N LEU A 199 6.09 -3.13 -1.67
CA LEU A 199 6.90 -2.45 -2.69
C LEU A 199 7.85 -1.42 -2.08
N GLY A 200 7.67 -1.08 -0.79
CA GLY A 200 8.48 -0.12 -0.04
C GLY A 200 9.99 -0.23 -0.27
N GLY A 201 10.52 -1.46 -0.15
CA GLY A 201 11.95 -1.72 -0.34
C GLY A 201 12.44 -1.52 -1.78
N LEU A 202 11.59 -1.75 -2.78
CA LEU A 202 11.91 -1.56 -4.19
C LEU A 202 12.02 -0.08 -4.58
N MET A 203 11.58 0.85 -3.73
CA MET A 203 11.76 2.29 -3.94
C MET A 203 13.05 2.84 -3.34
N LYS A 204 13.81 2.02 -2.58
CA LYS A 204 15.03 2.44 -1.86
C LYS A 204 16.29 2.20 -2.68
N PHE A 205 16.32 2.73 -3.90
CA PHE A 205 17.50 2.68 -4.77
C PHE A 205 18.06 4.07 -5.02
N ASP A 206 19.35 4.12 -5.35
CA ASP A 206 20.00 5.34 -5.82
C ASP A 206 19.76 5.52 -7.32
N PRO A 207 19.03 6.57 -7.76
CA PRO A 207 18.77 6.83 -9.17
C PRO A 207 20.04 7.10 -10.00
N ALA A 208 21.16 7.45 -9.35
CA ALA A 208 22.46 7.60 -10.00
C ALA A 208 23.12 6.26 -10.36
N VAL A 209 22.63 5.14 -9.80
CA VAL A 209 23.12 3.78 -10.08
C VAL A 209 22.08 2.97 -10.84
N LEU A 210 20.81 2.99 -10.38
CA LEU A 210 19.69 2.30 -11.02
C LEU A 210 18.68 3.35 -11.49
N SER A 211 18.47 3.48 -12.81
CA SER A 211 17.61 4.53 -13.34
C SER A 211 16.12 4.26 -13.16
N SER A 212 15.69 2.99 -13.20
CA SER A 212 14.29 2.62 -13.00
C SER A 212 14.13 1.16 -12.56
N ILE A 213 13.02 0.89 -11.88
CA ILE A 213 12.59 -0.45 -11.47
C ILE A 213 11.13 -0.64 -11.88
N ASP A 214 10.87 -1.70 -12.65
CA ASP A 214 9.55 -2.12 -13.08
C ASP A 214 9.27 -3.52 -12.51
N PHE A 215 8.18 -3.67 -11.76
CA PHE A 215 7.76 -4.96 -11.22
C PHE A 215 6.36 -5.30 -11.75
N LYS A 216 6.19 -6.52 -12.24
CA LYS A 216 4.91 -7.05 -12.70
C LYS A 216 4.64 -8.40 -12.09
N ALA A 217 3.42 -8.60 -11.61
CA ALA A 217 2.95 -9.90 -11.16
C ALA A 217 1.57 -10.21 -11.75
N GLY A 218 1.39 -11.45 -12.19
CA GLY A 218 0.11 -12.05 -12.55
C GLY A 218 -0.03 -13.36 -11.79
N ILE A 219 -1.04 -13.47 -10.94
CA ILE A 219 -1.31 -14.64 -10.12
C ILE A 219 -2.70 -15.16 -10.50
N LYS A 220 -2.81 -16.46 -10.71
CA LYS A 220 -4.08 -17.10 -11.03
C LYS A 220 -5.07 -16.87 -9.89
N ALA A 221 -6.20 -16.26 -10.22
CA ALA A 221 -7.26 -16.00 -9.26
C ALA A 221 -7.81 -17.32 -8.70
N ASP A 222 -7.58 -17.58 -7.42
CA ASP A 222 -8.15 -18.72 -6.69
C ASP A 222 -9.48 -18.37 -5.97
N GLY A 223 -9.99 -17.16 -6.22
CA GLY A 223 -11.16 -16.60 -5.56
C GLY A 223 -10.94 -16.19 -4.10
N LYS A 224 -9.72 -16.30 -3.58
CA LYS A 224 -9.34 -15.98 -2.19
C LYS A 224 -8.29 -14.87 -2.09
N GLY A 225 -7.51 -14.65 -3.16
CA GLY A 225 -6.55 -13.54 -3.25
C GLY A 225 -7.20 -12.18 -3.55
N ALA A 226 -6.73 -11.13 -2.88
CA ALA A 226 -7.15 -9.74 -3.13
C ALA A 226 -6.47 -9.11 -4.36
N ILE A 227 -5.36 -9.69 -4.84
CA ILE A 227 -4.53 -9.18 -5.95
C ILE A 227 -4.30 -10.31 -6.96
N ASN A 228 -4.79 -10.13 -8.19
CA ASN A 228 -4.53 -10.99 -9.34
C ASN A 228 -3.43 -10.41 -10.23
N THR A 229 -3.44 -9.10 -10.44
CA THR A 229 -2.40 -8.40 -11.21
C THR A 229 -1.83 -7.25 -10.41
N LEU A 230 -0.53 -7.03 -10.56
CA LEU A 230 0.17 -5.89 -9.99
C LEU A 230 1.20 -5.40 -11.01
N GLU A 231 1.14 -4.13 -11.36
CA GLU A 231 2.18 -3.42 -12.10
C GLU A 231 2.70 -2.29 -11.21
N PHE A 232 4.02 -2.17 -11.11
CA PHE A 232 4.71 -1.15 -10.34
C PHE A 232 5.85 -0.58 -11.16
N HIS A 233 6.05 0.73 -11.03
CA HIS A 233 7.17 1.45 -11.60
C HIS A 233 7.72 2.44 -10.58
N ALA A 234 9.03 2.58 -10.51
CA ALA A 234 9.70 3.66 -9.81
C ALA A 234 10.95 4.13 -10.55
N ASP A 235 11.11 5.44 -10.67
CA ASP A 235 12.31 6.10 -11.17
C ASP A 235 12.58 7.40 -10.36
N ALA A 236 13.53 8.21 -10.81
CA ALA A 236 13.91 9.46 -10.15
C ALA A 236 12.80 10.53 -10.14
N LYS A 237 11.78 10.40 -11.00
CA LYS A 237 10.76 11.44 -11.25
C LYS A 237 9.36 10.97 -10.91
N SER A 238 9.12 9.68 -10.81
CA SER A 238 7.77 9.15 -10.67
C SER A 238 7.75 7.79 -9.99
N ARG A 239 6.61 7.50 -9.38
CA ARG A 239 6.26 6.17 -8.86
C ARG A 239 4.84 5.87 -9.30
N SER A 240 4.57 4.64 -9.71
CA SER A 240 3.20 4.22 -10.02
C SER A 240 2.95 2.79 -9.59
N VAL A 241 1.71 2.51 -9.23
CA VAL A 241 1.22 1.16 -8.96
C VAL A 241 -0.20 1.01 -9.52
N ASN A 242 -0.44 -0.10 -10.18
CA ASN A 242 -1.74 -0.52 -10.68
C ASN A 242 -1.99 -1.97 -10.26
N ALA A 243 -2.97 -2.20 -9.40
CA ALA A 243 -3.31 -3.51 -8.87
C ALA A 243 -4.76 -3.84 -9.18
N SER A 244 -5.06 -5.08 -9.55
CA SER A 244 -6.44 -5.54 -9.74
C SER A 244 -6.67 -6.91 -9.14
N GLY A 245 -7.88 -7.17 -8.68
CA GLY A 245 -8.31 -8.44 -8.10
C GLY A 245 -9.83 -8.57 -8.06
N PRO A 246 -10.37 -9.62 -7.41
CA PRO A 246 -11.81 -9.87 -7.35
C PRO A 246 -12.61 -8.72 -6.71
N SER A 247 -12.01 -8.03 -5.73
CA SER A 247 -12.63 -6.89 -5.06
C SER A 247 -12.64 -5.61 -5.91
N GLY A 248 -11.80 -5.51 -6.94
CA GLY A 248 -11.68 -4.33 -7.79
C GLY A 248 -10.25 -3.97 -8.17
N ALA A 249 -10.08 -2.74 -8.64
CA ALA A 249 -8.80 -2.19 -9.09
C ALA A 249 -8.40 -0.95 -8.29
N VAL A 250 -7.10 -0.81 -8.05
CA VAL A 250 -6.44 0.34 -7.41
C VAL A 250 -5.38 0.87 -8.36
N LYS A 251 -5.32 2.18 -8.53
CA LYS A 251 -4.25 2.86 -9.26
C LYS A 251 -3.75 4.04 -8.45
N VAL A 252 -2.43 4.18 -8.32
CA VAL A 252 -1.78 5.34 -7.68
C VAL A 252 -0.58 5.73 -8.54
N ASP A 253 -0.52 6.99 -8.95
CA ASP A 253 0.60 7.62 -9.64
C ASP A 253 1.09 8.79 -8.79
N VAL A 254 2.41 8.91 -8.61
CA VAL A 254 3.07 9.96 -7.82
C VAL A 254 4.16 10.62 -8.66
N ASP A 255 4.18 11.94 -8.67
CA ASP A 255 5.13 12.78 -9.39
C ASP A 255 6.13 13.42 -8.41
N LEU A 256 7.39 13.01 -8.55
CA LEU A 256 8.54 13.46 -7.77
C LEU A 256 9.38 14.52 -8.49
N SER A 257 8.95 14.99 -9.66
CA SER A 257 9.70 15.93 -10.48
C SER A 257 9.89 17.30 -9.84
N ASN A 258 9.07 17.65 -8.84
CA ASN A 258 9.15 18.90 -8.09
C ASN A 258 9.60 18.67 -6.63
N PRO A 259 10.90 18.56 -6.35
CA PRO A 259 11.37 18.32 -4.99
C PRO A 259 11.15 19.51 -4.04
N ALA A 260 10.93 20.72 -4.56
CA ALA A 260 10.77 21.93 -3.75
C ALA A 260 9.43 21.98 -2.98
N ILE A 261 8.42 21.21 -3.39
CA ILE A 261 7.11 21.17 -2.71
C ILE A 261 7.09 20.17 -1.55
N LEU A 262 8.08 19.28 -1.46
CA LEU A 262 8.13 18.23 -0.46
C LEU A 262 8.34 18.85 0.93
N GLY A 263 7.45 18.50 1.84
CA GLY A 263 7.54 18.89 3.24
C GLY A 263 8.52 18.03 4.02
N ASP A 264 8.71 18.34 5.30
CA ASP A 264 9.45 17.46 6.20
C ASP A 264 8.66 16.18 6.53
N ALA A 265 9.33 15.22 7.19
CA ALA A 265 8.72 13.93 7.54
C ALA A 265 7.48 14.06 8.44
N THR A 266 7.42 15.09 9.30
CA THR A 266 6.26 15.33 10.18
C THR A 266 5.06 15.81 9.35
N GLN A 267 5.29 16.76 8.45
CA GLN A 267 4.28 17.27 7.54
C GLN A 267 3.74 16.16 6.63
N GLN A 268 4.63 15.37 6.02
CA GLN A 268 4.27 14.23 5.18
C GLN A 268 3.41 13.21 5.94
N ALA A 269 3.81 12.84 7.16
CA ALA A 269 3.06 11.89 7.99
C ALA A 269 1.66 12.42 8.35
N GLN A 270 1.52 13.71 8.66
CA GLN A 270 0.23 14.34 8.96
C GLN A 270 -0.68 14.38 7.72
N ALA A 271 -0.15 14.73 6.56
CA ALA A 271 -0.90 14.73 5.31
C ALA A 271 -1.36 13.32 4.92
N MET A 272 -0.46 12.33 5.01
CA MET A 272 -0.80 10.93 4.76
C MET A 272 -1.89 10.44 5.70
N ALA A 273 -1.80 10.72 7.01
CA ALA A 273 -2.82 10.32 7.98
C ALA A 273 -4.21 10.90 7.64
N ARG A 274 -4.27 12.16 7.20
CA ARG A 274 -5.52 12.82 6.79
C ARG A 274 -6.12 12.18 5.54
N TYR A 275 -5.32 11.93 4.51
CA TYR A 275 -5.82 11.26 3.31
C TYR A 275 -6.30 9.83 3.61
N LEU A 276 -5.59 9.08 4.46
CA LEU A 276 -6.01 7.74 4.87
C LEU A 276 -7.33 7.76 5.68
N GLN A 277 -7.54 8.76 6.54
CA GLN A 277 -8.82 8.96 7.23
C GLN A 277 -9.96 9.24 6.25
N GLN A 278 -9.72 10.08 5.24
CA GLN A 278 -10.72 10.40 4.21
C GLN A 278 -11.09 9.16 3.38
N VAL A 279 -10.10 8.33 3.05
CA VAL A 279 -10.31 7.04 2.38
C VAL A 279 -11.18 6.10 3.22
N ASP A 280 -10.92 5.99 4.53
CA ASP A 280 -11.76 5.19 5.43
C ASP A 280 -13.19 5.73 5.50
N ALA A 281 -13.35 7.06 5.56
CA ALA A 281 -14.64 7.71 5.59
C ALA A 281 -15.43 7.49 4.28
N ALA A 282 -14.75 7.52 3.13
CA ALA A 282 -15.33 7.26 1.82
C ALA A 282 -15.72 5.79 1.66
N GLY A 283 -14.83 4.86 2.04
CA GLY A 283 -15.10 3.42 2.04
C GLY A 283 -16.31 3.05 2.90
N SER A 284 -16.41 3.59 4.12
CA SER A 284 -17.56 3.38 4.99
C SER A 284 -18.86 3.95 4.40
N ARG A 285 -18.80 5.19 3.87
CA ARG A 285 -19.97 5.88 3.32
C ARG A 285 -20.50 5.22 2.05
N GLY A 286 -19.63 4.86 1.13
CA GLY A 286 -19.96 4.22 -0.14
C GLY A 286 -20.16 2.70 -0.05
N ARG A 287 -19.96 2.09 1.13
CA ARG A 287 -19.91 0.62 1.32
C ARG A 287 -18.89 -0.07 0.43
N GLY A 288 -17.72 0.55 0.30
CA GLY A 288 -16.58 -0.03 -0.42
C GLY A 288 -16.16 -1.38 0.19
N ASP A 289 -15.75 -2.33 -0.66
CA ASP A 289 -15.17 -3.59 -0.20
C ASP A 289 -13.95 -3.35 0.69
N LYS A 290 -13.89 -4.03 1.84
CA LYS A 290 -12.85 -3.78 2.85
C LYS A 290 -11.46 -4.15 2.35
N ALA A 291 -11.34 -5.22 1.56
CA ALA A 291 -10.05 -5.62 1.00
C ALA A 291 -9.59 -4.61 -0.06
N LEU A 292 -10.51 -4.09 -0.90
CA LEU A 292 -10.20 -3.02 -1.84
C LEU A 292 -9.72 -1.74 -1.12
N VAL A 293 -10.42 -1.31 -0.07
CA VAL A 293 -10.04 -0.12 0.71
C VAL A 293 -8.68 -0.33 1.37
N SER A 294 -8.41 -1.51 1.94
CA SER A 294 -7.10 -1.84 2.51
C SER A 294 -6.00 -1.80 1.45
N MET A 295 -6.24 -2.40 0.28
CA MET A 295 -5.31 -2.40 -0.85
C MET A 295 -5.00 -0.98 -1.31
N PHE A 296 -6.00 -0.10 -1.42
CA PHE A 296 -5.79 1.31 -1.75
C PHE A 296 -4.90 2.01 -0.72
N LYS A 297 -5.16 1.82 0.57
CA LYS A 297 -4.38 2.42 1.66
C LYS A 297 -2.94 1.97 1.64
N ASP A 298 -2.70 0.68 1.42
CA ASP A 298 -1.35 0.12 1.33
C ASP A 298 -0.57 0.70 0.14
N ALA A 299 -1.20 0.76 -1.05
CA ALA A 299 -0.60 1.36 -2.24
C ALA A 299 -0.29 2.85 -2.02
N PHE A 300 -1.29 3.61 -1.57
CA PHE A 300 -1.16 5.04 -1.38
C PHE A 300 -0.07 5.40 -0.36
N SER A 301 -0.02 4.68 0.76
CA SER A 301 0.99 4.90 1.81
C SER A 301 2.40 4.57 1.30
N GLN A 302 2.56 3.48 0.55
CA GLN A 302 3.86 3.08 0.03
C GLN A 302 4.38 4.06 -1.03
N MET A 303 3.55 4.45 -1.99
CA MET A 303 3.98 5.36 -3.06
C MET A 303 4.35 6.75 -2.53
N ASN A 304 3.71 7.19 -1.43
CA ASN A 304 3.98 8.47 -0.76
C ASN A 304 4.92 8.36 0.44
N SER A 305 5.58 7.23 0.64
CA SER A 305 6.58 7.06 1.70
C SER A 305 7.99 7.35 1.19
N ASP A 306 8.86 7.85 2.08
CA ASP A 306 10.31 7.90 1.88
C ASP A 306 10.72 8.34 0.46
N TYR A 307 10.49 9.61 0.14
CA TYR A 307 10.77 10.13 -1.20
C TYR A 307 12.26 10.06 -1.59
N GLY A 308 13.17 9.79 -0.65
CA GLY A 308 14.61 9.71 -0.91
C GLY A 308 15.23 11.04 -1.39
N VAL A 309 14.45 12.11 -1.42
CA VAL A 309 14.87 13.44 -1.84
C VAL A 309 15.37 14.20 -0.63
N THR A 310 16.61 14.70 -0.70
CA THR A 310 17.09 15.69 0.26
C THR A 310 16.51 17.05 -0.14
N PRO A 311 15.79 17.75 0.77
CA PRO A 311 15.26 19.08 0.45
C PRO A 311 16.39 20.00 -0.03
N PRO A 312 16.19 20.78 -1.10
CA PRO A 312 17.21 21.70 -1.58
C PRO A 312 17.60 22.66 -0.44
N VAL A 313 18.90 22.77 -0.18
CA VAL A 313 19.43 23.72 0.81
C VAL A 313 19.35 25.12 0.21
N ALA A 314 18.75 26.06 0.95
CA ALA A 314 18.63 27.46 0.53
C ALA A 314 20.00 28.01 0.08
N GLY A 315 20.07 28.54 -1.15
CA GLY A 315 21.31 29.06 -1.75
C GLY A 315 22.18 28.03 -2.48
N ARG A 316 21.75 26.78 -2.59
CA ARG A 316 22.32 25.73 -3.47
C ARG A 316 21.25 25.05 -4.32
N GLU A 317 20.26 25.80 -4.77
CA GLU A 317 19.21 25.27 -5.63
C GLU A 317 19.76 24.85 -7.00
N ALA A 318 19.25 23.73 -7.53
CA ALA A 318 19.50 23.35 -8.92
C ALA A 318 18.90 24.43 -9.86
N PRO A 319 19.52 24.69 -11.03
CA PRO A 319 18.98 25.66 -11.99
C PRO A 319 17.52 25.38 -12.33
N GLY A 320 16.66 26.39 -12.16
CA GLY A 320 15.22 26.30 -12.45
C GLY A 320 14.33 25.86 -11.27
N VAL A 321 14.91 25.52 -10.12
CA VAL A 321 14.14 25.20 -8.90
C VAL A 321 13.94 26.46 -8.06
N ILE A 322 12.70 26.77 -7.71
CA ILE A 322 12.37 27.89 -6.82
C ILE A 322 12.18 27.34 -5.41
N ALA A 323 13.09 27.68 -4.49
CA ALA A 323 12.98 27.29 -3.09
C ALA A 323 11.76 27.93 -2.41
N LEU A 324 11.09 27.14 -1.57
CA LEU A 324 9.92 27.54 -0.78
C LEU A 324 10.34 27.82 0.67
N ASN A 325 9.67 28.78 1.32
CA ASN A 325 9.89 29.07 2.74
C ASN A 325 8.90 28.34 3.65
N ALA A 326 9.09 28.40 4.97
CA ALA A 326 8.20 27.70 5.91
C ALA A 326 6.75 28.18 5.83
N GLY A 327 6.53 29.47 5.56
CA GLY A 327 5.19 30.01 5.32
C GLY A 327 4.53 29.43 4.07
N ASP A 328 5.30 29.18 3.01
CA ASP A 328 4.81 28.49 1.81
C ASP A 328 4.44 27.04 2.13
N HIS A 329 5.39 26.29 2.71
CA HIS A 329 5.16 24.90 3.07
C HIS A 329 3.98 24.73 4.02
N SER A 330 3.71 25.68 4.92
CA SER A 330 2.56 25.61 5.83
C SER A 330 1.20 25.59 5.14
N LEU A 331 1.11 26.02 3.89
CA LEU A 331 -0.13 25.95 3.10
C LEU A 331 -0.15 24.80 2.09
N LEU A 332 0.92 23.99 2.04
CA LEU A 332 1.00 22.81 1.20
C LEU A 332 0.80 21.55 2.04
N SER A 333 0.40 20.45 1.42
CA SER A 333 0.36 19.15 2.10
C SER A 333 1.75 18.63 2.46
N GLY A 334 2.79 19.03 1.71
CA GLY A 334 4.14 18.51 1.81
C GLY A 334 4.34 17.12 1.18
N LEU A 335 3.30 16.53 0.59
CA LEU A 335 3.43 15.34 -0.25
C LEU A 335 3.81 15.72 -1.68
N ALA A 336 4.41 14.77 -2.39
CA ALA A 336 4.50 14.80 -3.84
C ALA A 336 3.11 14.93 -4.48
N ASP A 337 3.07 15.40 -5.71
CA ASP A 337 1.81 15.43 -6.46
C ASP A 337 1.40 14.01 -6.87
N PHE A 338 0.11 13.73 -6.94
CA PHE A 338 -0.37 12.38 -7.17
C PHE A 338 -1.77 12.32 -7.79
N ASN A 339 -2.09 11.17 -8.39
CA ASN A 339 -3.43 10.77 -8.77
C ASN A 339 -3.67 9.34 -8.29
N ALA A 340 -4.76 9.13 -7.57
CA ALA A 340 -5.10 7.85 -6.97
C ALA A 340 -6.57 7.53 -7.18
N SER A 341 -6.89 6.27 -7.48
CA SER A 341 -8.26 5.80 -7.60
C SER A 341 -8.44 4.35 -7.16
N MET A 342 -9.64 4.03 -6.70
CA MET A 342 -10.11 2.65 -6.54
C MET A 342 -11.51 2.49 -7.10
N VAL A 343 -11.76 1.35 -7.73
CA VAL A 343 -13.03 1.04 -8.39
C VAL A 343 -13.41 -0.42 -8.14
N GLN A 344 -14.65 -0.65 -7.71
CA GLN A 344 -15.23 -1.99 -7.62
C GLN A 344 -15.87 -2.40 -8.95
N PRO A 345 -15.84 -3.70 -9.30
CA PRO A 345 -16.61 -4.22 -10.41
C PRO A 345 -18.11 -4.00 -10.16
N PRO A 346 -18.89 -3.56 -11.17
CA PRO A 346 -20.33 -3.39 -11.01
C PRO A 346 -21.03 -4.73 -10.73
N VAL A 347 -21.98 -4.74 -9.80
CA VAL A 347 -22.79 -5.93 -9.47
C VAL A 347 -24.26 -5.64 -9.67
N SER A 348 -24.91 -6.37 -10.56
CA SER A 348 -26.37 -6.30 -10.74
C SER A 348 -27.04 -7.34 -9.84
N SER A 349 -27.29 -6.97 -8.58
CA SER A 349 -27.82 -7.87 -7.55
C SER A 349 -29.32 -8.14 -7.66
N ASN A 350 -30.09 -7.30 -8.38
CA ASN A 350 -31.55 -7.37 -8.43
C ASN A 350 -32.09 -7.84 -9.79
N PRO A 351 -32.57 -9.10 -9.93
CA PRO A 351 -33.13 -9.58 -11.19
C PRO A 351 -34.39 -8.84 -11.67
N MET A 352 -35.16 -8.20 -10.77
CA MET A 352 -36.33 -7.40 -11.16
C MET A 352 -35.97 -6.01 -11.67
N ARG A 353 -34.76 -5.53 -11.36
CA ARG A 353 -34.26 -4.20 -11.72
C ARG A 353 -32.79 -4.29 -12.12
N PRO A 354 -32.47 -4.90 -13.27
CA PRO A 354 -31.10 -5.02 -13.74
C PRO A 354 -30.42 -3.67 -14.01
N GLU A 355 -31.20 -2.58 -14.12
CA GLU A 355 -30.70 -1.22 -14.20
C GLU A 355 -30.12 -0.70 -12.87
N GLU A 356 -30.47 -1.31 -11.74
CA GLU A 356 -29.92 -0.98 -10.43
C GLU A 356 -28.62 -1.76 -10.19
N VAL A 357 -27.52 -1.08 -10.41
CA VAL A 357 -26.18 -1.66 -10.28
C VAL A 357 -25.53 -1.17 -8.99
N ASP A 358 -24.96 -2.08 -8.23
CA ASP A 358 -24.11 -1.79 -7.08
C ASP A 358 -22.71 -1.42 -7.59
N THR A 359 -22.21 -0.24 -7.21
CA THR A 359 -20.93 0.28 -7.66
C THR A 359 -20.23 1.04 -6.54
N PHE A 360 -18.91 1.13 -6.63
CA PHE A 360 -18.11 1.98 -5.78
C PHE A 360 -16.91 2.49 -6.57
N SER A 361 -16.69 3.80 -6.54
CA SER A 361 -15.52 4.45 -7.11
C SER A 361 -15.10 5.60 -6.21
N TYR A 362 -13.82 5.65 -5.89
CA TYR A 362 -13.21 6.76 -5.17
C TYR A 362 -11.99 7.25 -5.93
N LYS A 363 -11.84 8.58 -6.01
CA LYS A 363 -10.70 9.25 -6.64
C LYS A 363 -10.15 10.29 -5.68
N LEU A 364 -8.82 10.44 -5.68
CA LEU A 364 -8.08 11.41 -4.90
C LEU A 364 -6.93 11.94 -5.75
N SER A 365 -6.73 13.24 -5.81
CA SER A 365 -5.62 13.83 -6.56
C SER A 365 -5.07 15.08 -5.89
N GLN A 366 -3.78 15.32 -6.09
CA GLN A 366 -3.11 16.56 -5.71
C GLN A 366 -2.19 17.01 -6.84
N SER A 367 -2.18 18.30 -7.14
CA SER A 367 -1.26 18.92 -8.07
C SER A 367 -0.75 20.26 -7.55
N THR A 368 0.52 20.55 -7.77
CA THR A 368 1.18 21.76 -7.30
C THR A 368 1.97 22.39 -8.44
N SER A 369 1.70 23.66 -8.71
CA SER A 369 2.45 24.45 -9.68
C SER A 369 3.21 25.56 -8.98
N VAL A 370 4.50 25.68 -9.31
CA VAL A 370 5.35 26.79 -8.90
C VAL A 370 5.79 27.50 -10.18
N THR A 371 5.29 28.71 -10.39
CA THR A 371 5.57 29.52 -11.58
C THR A 371 6.21 30.83 -11.17
N GLY A 372 6.96 31.47 -12.06
CA GLY A 372 7.67 32.71 -11.73
C GLY A 372 8.99 32.83 -12.48
N LYS A 373 9.59 34.02 -12.43
CA LYS A 373 10.90 34.29 -13.04
C LYS A 373 12.05 33.90 -12.11
N ASP A 374 11.83 34.09 -10.81
CA ASP A 374 12.84 33.94 -9.78
C ASP A 374 12.13 33.77 -8.41
N PRO A 375 12.84 33.36 -7.35
CA PRO A 375 12.23 33.19 -6.04
C PRO A 375 11.55 34.44 -5.48
N ARG A 376 11.87 35.67 -5.90
CA ARG A 376 11.22 36.90 -5.43
C ARG A 376 9.91 37.19 -6.17
N ASN A 377 9.76 36.68 -7.39
CA ASN A 377 8.62 36.89 -8.27
C ASN A 377 8.01 35.53 -8.68
N ARG A 378 7.21 34.95 -7.77
CA ARG A 378 6.68 33.60 -7.88
C ARG A 378 5.21 33.48 -7.49
N ASN A 379 4.51 32.54 -8.10
CA ASN A 379 3.18 32.09 -7.72
C ASN A 379 3.22 30.58 -7.41
N ILE A 380 2.62 30.20 -6.30
CA ILE A 380 2.49 28.82 -5.85
C ILE A 380 1.00 28.52 -5.79
N HIS A 381 0.57 27.47 -6.49
CA HIS A 381 -0.81 27.02 -6.51
C HIS A 381 -0.86 25.52 -6.28
N GLN A 382 -1.54 25.07 -5.23
CA GLN A 382 -1.80 23.66 -4.96
C GLN A 382 -3.29 23.38 -4.96
N ASP A 383 -3.70 22.37 -5.71
CA ASP A 383 -5.05 21.84 -5.77
C ASP A 383 -5.08 20.42 -5.19
N GLN A 384 -6.08 20.15 -4.34
CA GLN A 384 -6.40 18.84 -3.79
C GLN A 384 -7.86 18.53 -4.11
N GLN A 385 -8.16 17.31 -4.55
CA GLN A 385 -9.52 16.90 -4.91
C GLN A 385 -9.83 15.48 -4.45
N ALA A 386 -11.05 15.24 -3.99
CA ALA A 386 -11.60 13.91 -3.76
C ALA A 386 -13.00 13.78 -4.39
N GLN A 387 -13.32 12.58 -4.87
CA GLN A 387 -14.65 12.25 -5.38
C GLN A 387 -15.05 10.83 -4.97
N LEU A 388 -16.25 10.69 -4.41
CA LEU A 388 -16.88 9.40 -4.11
C LEU A 388 -18.15 9.26 -4.97
N SER A 389 -18.23 8.19 -5.76
CA SER A 389 -19.46 7.76 -6.43
C SER A 389 -19.76 6.34 -6.01
N ALA A 390 -20.94 6.10 -5.44
CA ALA A 390 -21.33 4.76 -5.02
C ALA A 390 -22.83 4.53 -5.20
N SER A 391 -23.18 3.26 -5.39
CA SER A 391 -24.56 2.80 -5.42
C SER A 391 -24.64 1.44 -4.76
N PHE A 392 -25.67 1.21 -3.94
CA PHE A 392 -25.85 -0.08 -3.28
C PHE A 392 -27.30 -0.32 -2.85
N HIS A 393 -27.70 -1.59 -2.83
CA HIS A 393 -28.89 -2.02 -2.11
C HIS A 393 -28.67 -2.12 -0.59
N ARG A 394 -29.68 -1.73 0.19
CA ARG A 394 -29.71 -1.81 1.65
C ARG A 394 -31.04 -2.41 2.12
N PRO A 395 -31.04 -3.35 3.08
CA PRO A 395 -32.28 -3.86 3.66
C PRO A 395 -33.00 -2.76 4.46
N LEU A 396 -34.33 -2.83 4.50
CA LEU A 396 -35.14 -1.90 5.30
C LEU A 396 -34.93 -2.09 6.81
N THR A 397 -34.42 -3.25 7.21
CA THR A 397 -34.10 -3.62 8.59
C THR A 397 -32.63 -4.04 8.66
N PRO A 398 -31.79 -3.44 9.54
CA PRO A 398 -30.35 -3.71 9.59
C PRO A 398 -29.94 -5.17 9.82
N GLU A 399 -30.80 -5.98 10.43
CA GLU A 399 -30.53 -7.37 10.81
C GLU A 399 -30.91 -8.40 9.74
N VAL A 400 -31.52 -7.96 8.62
CA VAL A 400 -32.02 -8.84 7.57
C VAL A 400 -31.11 -8.77 6.35
N SER A 401 -30.56 -9.90 5.93
CA SER A 401 -29.84 -9.99 4.65
C SER A 401 -30.80 -9.83 3.48
N LEU A 402 -30.39 -9.04 2.47
CA LEU A 402 -31.15 -8.94 1.23
C LEU A 402 -31.05 -10.25 0.43
N LEU A 403 -32.20 -10.75 -0.01
CA LEU A 403 -32.29 -11.84 -0.97
C LEU A 403 -33.20 -11.40 -2.11
N LEU A 404 -32.66 -10.62 -3.03
CA LEU A 404 -33.41 -10.08 -4.17
C LEU A 404 -33.59 -11.17 -5.24
N THR A 405 -34.83 -11.42 -5.64
CA THR A 405 -35.19 -12.40 -6.67
C THR A 405 -36.15 -11.78 -7.69
N ALA A 406 -36.55 -12.53 -8.72
CA ALA A 406 -37.56 -12.09 -9.67
C ALA A 406 -38.99 -11.94 -9.08
N SER A 407 -39.22 -12.37 -7.83
CA SER A 407 -40.53 -12.28 -7.15
C SER A 407 -40.70 -10.95 -6.41
N LYS A 408 -41.90 -10.38 -6.49
CA LYS A 408 -42.26 -9.11 -5.83
C LYS A 408 -42.11 -9.19 -4.31
N GLU A 409 -42.35 -10.36 -3.73
CA GLU A 409 -42.26 -10.64 -2.30
C GLU A 409 -40.82 -10.49 -1.77
N SER A 410 -39.81 -10.56 -2.64
CA SER A 410 -38.40 -10.36 -2.26
C SER A 410 -37.95 -8.89 -2.27
N GLN A 411 -38.78 -7.98 -2.77
CA GLN A 411 -38.38 -6.61 -3.13
C GLN A 411 -38.70 -5.61 -2.01
N PHE A 412 -38.01 -5.78 -0.87
CA PHE A 412 -38.07 -4.89 0.30
C PHE A 412 -36.69 -4.33 0.60
N TYR A 413 -36.35 -3.21 -0.02
CA TYR A 413 -35.01 -2.62 0.09
C TYR A 413 -35.03 -1.12 -0.20
N GLU A 414 -33.92 -0.49 0.12
CA GLU A 414 -33.55 0.82 -0.36
C GLU A 414 -32.42 0.70 -1.36
N TYR A 415 -32.56 1.36 -2.51
CA TYR A 415 -31.44 1.60 -3.42
C TYR A 415 -30.87 2.98 -3.11
N VAL A 416 -29.62 3.02 -2.68
CA VAL A 416 -28.92 4.22 -2.26
C VAL A 416 -27.90 4.59 -3.32
N ARG A 417 -27.85 5.87 -3.68
CA ARG A 417 -26.82 6.45 -4.54
C ARG A 417 -26.15 7.62 -3.85
N ILE A 418 -24.84 7.71 -3.98
CA ILE A 418 -23.97 8.69 -3.36
C ILE A 418 -23.11 9.35 -4.44
N ASP A 419 -23.07 10.67 -4.43
CA ASP A 419 -22.16 11.50 -5.24
C ASP A 419 -21.63 12.61 -4.35
N ASP A 420 -20.36 12.49 -3.95
CA ASP A 420 -19.69 13.45 -3.11
C ASP A 420 -18.41 13.97 -3.78
N GLN A 421 -18.10 15.23 -3.52
CA GLN A 421 -16.89 15.90 -4.01
C GLN A 421 -16.31 16.77 -2.91
N ALA A 422 -15.00 16.85 -2.84
CA ALA A 422 -14.28 17.80 -1.99
C ALA A 422 -13.11 18.41 -2.76
N ARG A 423 -12.83 19.68 -2.48
CA ARG A 423 -11.69 20.42 -3.03
C ARG A 423 -11.05 21.30 -1.97
N ALA A 424 -9.73 21.43 -2.03
CA ALA A 424 -8.98 22.47 -1.34
C ALA A 424 -7.95 23.04 -2.30
N SER A 425 -7.84 24.37 -2.34
CA SER A 425 -6.88 25.10 -3.16
C SER A 425 -6.13 26.10 -2.29
N ALA A 426 -4.82 26.21 -2.51
CA ALA A 426 -3.96 27.18 -1.84
C ALA A 426 -3.18 27.98 -2.88
N ASP A 427 -3.30 29.31 -2.82
CA ASP A 427 -2.67 30.26 -3.73
C ASP A 427 -1.78 31.22 -2.96
N ILE A 428 -0.51 31.34 -3.37
CA ILE A 428 0.48 32.23 -2.75
C ILE A 428 1.21 32.99 -3.83
N THR A 429 1.18 34.33 -3.76
CA THR A 429 1.78 35.19 -4.78
C THR A 429 2.80 36.15 -4.17
N TYR A 430 3.97 36.24 -4.80
CA TYR A 430 5.07 37.11 -4.43
C TYR A 430 5.43 38.07 -5.57
N GLU A 431 5.73 39.32 -5.20
CA GLU A 431 6.25 40.36 -6.08
C GLU A 431 7.39 41.08 -5.36
N ASP A 432 8.53 41.21 -6.03
CA ASP A 432 9.76 41.80 -5.47
C ASP A 432 10.19 41.21 -4.11
N GLY A 433 9.84 39.94 -3.86
CA GLY A 433 10.17 39.20 -2.63
C GLY A 433 9.19 39.47 -1.49
N LYS A 434 8.15 40.27 -1.72
CA LYS A 434 7.06 40.50 -0.76
C LYS A 434 5.86 39.65 -1.14
N ARG A 435 5.24 39.00 -0.15
CA ARG A 435 3.99 38.27 -0.34
C ARG A 435 2.84 39.24 -0.50
N ILE A 436 2.26 39.29 -1.70
CA ILE A 436 1.11 40.16 -2.02
C ILE A 436 -0.23 39.42 -1.92
N GLY A 437 -0.21 38.09 -2.10
CA GLY A 437 -1.37 37.20 -2.10
C GLY A 437 -1.12 35.94 -1.27
N ALA A 438 -2.11 35.52 -0.47
CA ALA A 438 -2.15 34.22 0.19
C ALA A 438 -3.60 33.86 0.51
N THR A 439 -4.20 32.93 -0.24
CA THR A 439 -5.61 32.54 -0.11
C THR A 439 -5.73 31.04 -0.08
N VAL A 440 -6.66 30.56 0.75
CA VAL A 440 -7.05 29.16 0.78
C VAL A 440 -8.55 29.05 0.56
N GLU A 441 -8.96 28.25 -0.40
CA GLU A 441 -10.35 27.93 -0.67
C GLU A 441 -10.62 26.44 -0.44
N GLN A 442 -11.65 26.14 0.34
CA GLN A 442 -12.11 24.78 0.61
C GLN A 442 -13.59 24.67 0.21
N SER A 443 -13.96 23.57 -0.45
CA SER A 443 -15.36 23.28 -0.78
C SER A 443 -15.63 21.80 -0.65
N ALA A 444 -16.84 21.44 -0.23
CA ALA A 444 -17.32 20.06 -0.26
C ALA A 444 -18.81 20.04 -0.59
N SER A 445 -19.21 19.05 -1.39
CA SER A 445 -20.59 18.74 -1.73
C SER A 445 -20.87 17.27 -1.49
N GLU A 446 -22.02 16.96 -0.91
CA GLU A 446 -22.52 15.61 -0.71
C GLU A 446 -23.92 15.50 -1.27
N SER A 447 -24.24 14.38 -1.90
CA SER A 447 -25.57 14.07 -2.38
C SER A 447 -25.88 12.61 -2.10
N ILE A 448 -27.01 12.37 -1.44
CA ILE A 448 -27.55 11.03 -1.25
C ILE A 448 -28.96 10.95 -1.85
N ARG A 449 -29.19 10.00 -2.76
CA ARG A 449 -30.52 9.64 -3.26
C ARG A 449 -30.91 8.27 -2.73
N VAL A 450 -32.08 8.17 -2.12
CA VAL A 450 -32.62 6.94 -1.54
C VAL A 450 -33.96 6.63 -2.18
N GLN A 451 -34.02 5.52 -2.91
CA GLN A 451 -35.23 4.97 -3.49
C GLN A 451 -35.67 3.77 -2.65
N ARG A 452 -36.83 3.86 -2.01
CA ARG A 452 -37.36 2.81 -1.14
C ARG A 452 -38.39 1.99 -1.90
N TYR A 453 -38.26 0.68 -1.87
CA TYR A 453 -39.19 -0.25 -2.51
C TYR A 453 -39.89 -1.15 -1.50
N LEU A 454 -41.19 -1.34 -1.71
CA LEU A 454 -42.04 -2.27 -0.96
C LEU A 454 -42.77 -3.16 -1.96
N MET A 455 -42.54 -4.47 -1.88
CA MET A 455 -43.10 -5.45 -2.82
C MET A 455 -42.87 -5.10 -4.30
N GLY A 456 -41.70 -4.51 -4.62
CA GLY A 456 -41.27 -4.14 -5.97
C GLY A 456 -41.81 -2.79 -6.46
N LYS A 457 -42.67 -2.14 -5.67
CA LYS A 457 -43.20 -0.81 -5.96
C LYS A 457 -42.36 0.26 -5.27
N LEU A 458 -42.06 1.33 -5.99
CA LEU A 458 -41.38 2.50 -5.43
C LEU A 458 -42.34 3.16 -4.42
N ALA A 459 -41.93 3.20 -3.16
CA ALA A 459 -42.68 3.80 -2.07
C ALA A 459 -42.22 5.23 -1.77
N SER A 460 -40.94 5.53 -1.97
CA SER A 460 -40.39 6.89 -1.87
C SER A 460 -39.11 7.04 -2.68
N ASP A 461 -38.82 8.26 -3.13
CA ASP A 461 -37.57 8.65 -3.78
C ASP A 461 -37.16 10.02 -3.24
N THR A 462 -36.09 10.06 -2.46
CA THR A 462 -35.64 11.27 -1.76
C THR A 462 -34.20 11.55 -2.11
N THR A 463 -33.89 12.78 -2.51
CA THR A 463 -32.52 13.26 -2.69
C THR A 463 -32.22 14.36 -1.67
N THR A 464 -31.11 14.21 -0.95
CA THR A 464 -30.66 15.17 0.08
C THR A 464 -29.27 15.70 -0.28
N PRO A 465 -29.18 16.87 -0.93
CA PRO A 465 -27.90 17.53 -1.20
C PRO A 465 -27.43 18.37 0.00
N LEU A 466 -26.12 18.51 0.17
CA LEU A 466 -25.48 19.41 1.12
C LEU A 466 -24.17 19.93 0.52
N GLU A 467 -23.97 21.25 0.53
CA GLU A 467 -22.75 21.88 0.03
C GLU A 467 -22.26 22.96 1.00
N ARG A 468 -20.94 23.07 1.16
CA ARG A 468 -20.30 24.21 1.84
C ARG A 468 -19.04 24.64 1.13
N LYS A 469 -18.75 25.94 1.20
CA LYS A 469 -17.53 26.57 0.72
C LYS A 469 -17.00 27.57 1.75
N ARG A 470 -15.68 27.66 1.85
CA ARG A 470 -14.94 28.60 2.69
C ARG A 470 -13.78 29.18 1.90
N VAL A 471 -13.59 30.49 1.99
CA VAL A 471 -12.40 31.19 1.47
C VAL A 471 -11.75 31.93 2.63
N SER A 472 -10.42 31.80 2.79
CA SER A 472 -9.66 32.42 3.86
C SER A 472 -8.45 33.16 3.30
N ASP A 473 -8.37 34.48 3.55
CA ASP A 473 -7.14 35.25 3.35
C ASP A 473 -6.21 35.00 4.54
N VAL A 474 -5.05 34.41 4.28
CA VAL A 474 -4.08 34.01 5.29
C VAL A 474 -2.82 34.87 5.28
N ARG A 475 -2.81 35.99 4.54
CA ARG A 475 -1.64 36.88 4.44
C ARG A 475 -1.18 37.41 5.79
N LEU A 476 -2.12 37.84 6.63
CA LEU A 476 -1.81 38.36 7.96
C LEU A 476 -1.20 37.28 8.85
N LEU A 477 -1.75 36.06 8.80
CA LEU A 477 -1.23 34.91 9.52
C LEU A 477 0.22 34.61 9.11
N LEU A 478 0.50 34.52 7.81
CA LEU A 478 1.84 34.23 7.33
C LEU A 478 2.82 35.40 7.51
N SER A 479 2.34 36.65 7.52
CA SER A 479 3.17 37.81 7.88
C SER A 479 3.64 37.77 9.34
N SER A 480 2.87 37.13 10.23
CA SER A 480 3.27 36.92 11.62
C SER A 480 4.37 35.86 11.75
N VAL A 481 4.32 34.82 10.90
CA VAL A 481 5.37 33.80 10.77
C VAL A 481 6.68 34.46 10.33
N GLU A 482 6.67 35.25 9.24
CA GLU A 482 7.89 35.92 8.74
C GLU A 482 8.52 36.87 9.76
N LYS A 483 7.70 37.56 10.56
CA LYS A 483 8.20 38.45 11.62
C LYS A 483 8.85 37.65 12.74
N ALA A 484 8.22 36.56 13.16
CA ALA A 484 8.73 35.68 14.20
C ALA A 484 10.00 34.94 13.78
N GLU A 485 10.15 34.58 12.50
CA GLU A 485 11.38 33.97 11.97
C GLU A 485 12.61 34.89 12.02
N ARG A 486 12.41 36.21 12.00
CA ARG A 486 13.48 37.21 12.16
C ARG A 486 13.83 37.45 13.63
N SER A 487 13.03 36.94 14.56
CA SER A 487 13.21 37.05 16.00
C SER A 487 13.99 35.85 16.54
N HIS A 488 14.81 36.08 17.56
CA HIS A 488 15.52 35.00 18.28
C HIS A 488 14.84 34.67 19.62
N GLU A 489 13.66 35.23 19.88
CA GLU A 489 12.94 35.01 21.13
C GLU A 489 12.19 33.68 21.16
N PRO A 490 12.29 32.88 22.24
CA PRO A 490 11.59 31.60 22.35
C PRO A 490 10.06 31.71 22.25
N GLU A 491 9.47 32.84 22.67
CA GLU A 491 8.02 33.05 22.56
C GLU A 491 7.56 33.22 21.12
N ASP A 492 8.36 33.93 20.31
CA ASP A 492 8.08 34.13 18.90
C ASP A 492 8.20 32.83 18.12
N ALA A 493 9.15 31.94 18.48
CA ALA A 493 9.21 30.60 17.92
C ALA A 493 7.92 29.80 18.18
N ARG A 494 7.36 29.85 19.39
CA ARG A 494 6.07 29.19 19.68
C ARG A 494 4.91 29.80 18.89
N ARG A 495 4.86 31.13 18.79
CA ARG A 495 3.83 31.83 17.99
C ARG A 495 3.92 31.46 16.51
N ARG A 496 5.14 31.37 15.98
CA ARG A 496 5.41 30.91 14.62
C ARG A 496 4.87 29.50 14.41
N ASP A 497 5.23 28.56 15.28
CA ASP A 497 4.83 27.15 15.14
C ASP A 497 3.29 27.00 15.24
N GLN A 498 2.65 27.76 16.13
CA GLN A 498 1.19 27.84 16.20
C GLN A 498 0.57 28.41 14.92
N ALA A 499 1.12 29.50 14.37
CA ALA A 499 0.62 30.11 13.15
C ALA A 499 0.78 29.19 11.93
N LEU A 500 1.90 28.48 11.82
CA LEU A 500 2.14 27.45 10.80
C LEU A 500 1.14 26.30 10.94
N ALA A 501 0.87 25.83 12.16
CA ALA A 501 -0.13 24.77 12.40
C ALA A 501 -1.56 25.23 12.04
N VAL A 502 -1.91 26.49 12.31
CA VAL A 502 -3.19 27.07 11.89
C VAL A 502 -3.27 27.13 10.37
N ALA A 503 -2.23 27.62 9.69
CA ALA A 503 -2.17 27.67 8.23
C ALA A 503 -2.35 26.27 7.61
N ALA A 504 -1.63 25.27 8.13
CA ALA A 504 -1.71 23.89 7.68
C ALA A 504 -3.06 23.22 7.96
N SER A 505 -3.84 23.73 8.92
CA SER A 505 -5.21 23.26 9.17
C SER A 505 -6.23 23.86 8.20
N LEU A 506 -5.93 25.02 7.62
CA LEU A 506 -6.80 25.69 6.65
C LEU A 506 -6.65 25.11 5.25
N ALA A 507 -5.46 24.66 4.88
CA ALA A 507 -5.13 24.12 3.54
C ALA A 507 -5.48 22.62 3.34
N VAL A 508 -6.21 22.02 4.26
CA VAL A 508 -6.55 20.59 4.21
C VAL A 508 -7.76 20.36 3.32
N LEU A 509 -7.74 19.31 2.50
CA LEU A 509 -8.93 18.80 1.84
C LEU A 509 -10.04 18.48 2.87
N PRO A 510 -11.22 19.13 2.83
CA PRO A 510 -12.29 18.83 3.77
C PRO A 510 -12.83 17.41 3.57
N ASP A 511 -13.02 16.67 4.66
CA ASP A 511 -13.62 15.33 4.61
C ASP A 511 -15.06 15.37 4.08
N ARG A 512 -15.83 16.37 4.53
CA ARG A 512 -17.29 16.51 4.31
C ARG A 512 -17.72 17.98 4.44
N PRO A 513 -18.87 18.40 3.89
CA PRO A 513 -19.40 19.75 4.10
C PRO A 513 -19.56 20.09 5.59
N GLY A 514 -19.92 19.11 6.42
CA GLY A 514 -20.04 19.26 7.87
C GLY A 514 -18.77 19.74 8.58
N ALA A 515 -17.59 19.46 8.02
CA ALA A 515 -16.29 19.87 8.57
C ALA A 515 -15.97 21.35 8.29
N LEU A 516 -16.67 21.98 7.35
CA LEU A 516 -16.50 23.40 7.05
C LEU A 516 -17.42 24.24 7.95
N PRO A 517 -16.95 25.39 8.48
CA PRO A 517 -17.78 26.30 9.25
C PRO A 517 -18.99 26.77 8.41
N ARG A 518 -20.13 27.00 9.05
CA ARG A 518 -21.31 27.55 8.38
C ARG A 518 -21.00 28.95 7.85
N GLY A 519 -21.21 29.17 6.56
CA GLY A 519 -21.09 30.49 5.96
C GLY A 519 -22.21 31.42 6.46
N TYR A 520 -21.93 32.72 6.58
CA TYR A 520 -22.99 33.72 6.72
C TYR A 520 -23.78 33.78 5.41
N GLY A 521 -24.95 33.14 5.37
CA GLY A 521 -25.85 33.12 4.21
C GLY A 521 -26.36 31.75 3.73
N GLU A 522 -26.21 30.68 4.52
CA GLU A 522 -26.61 29.32 4.14
C GLU A 522 -28.14 29.18 3.93
N THR A 523 -28.58 28.99 2.69
CA THR A 523 -29.94 28.49 2.38
C THR A 523 -29.95 26.98 2.63
N VAL A 524 -30.50 26.54 3.76
CA VAL A 524 -30.80 25.12 3.98
C VAL A 524 -31.96 24.74 3.06
N TYR A 525 -31.70 24.07 1.93
CA TYR A 525 -32.78 23.54 1.11
C TYR A 525 -33.46 22.40 1.88
N ARG A 526 -34.68 22.66 2.36
CA ARG A 526 -35.53 21.65 2.99
C ARG A 526 -35.89 20.61 1.93
N PRO A 527 -35.82 19.30 2.23
CA PRO A 527 -36.26 18.27 1.29
C PRO A 527 -37.71 18.56 0.89
N GLN A 528 -37.93 18.75 -0.40
CA GLN A 528 -39.25 18.79 -0.98
C GLN A 528 -39.69 17.33 -1.14
N PRO A 529 -40.73 16.86 -0.44
CA PRO A 529 -41.30 15.56 -0.76
C PRO A 529 -41.82 15.62 -2.19
N ALA A 530 -41.31 14.76 -3.06
CA ALA A 530 -41.98 14.49 -4.33
C ALA A 530 -43.33 13.84 -3.99
N GLY A 531 -44.42 14.49 -4.44
CA GLY A 531 -45.80 14.03 -4.25
C GLY A 531 -46.16 12.82 -5.09
#